data_AF-A0A0D2XW42-F1
#
_entry.id   AF-A0A0D2XW42-F1
#
_cell.length_a   1.000
_cell.length_b   1.000
_cell.length_c   1.000
_cell.angle_alpha   90.00
_cell.angle_beta   90.00
_cell.angle_gamma   90.00
#
_symmetry.space_group_name_H-M   'P 1'
#
loop_
_entity.id
_entity.type
_entity.pdbx_description
1 polymer ?
#
loop_
_entity_poly.entity_id
_entity_poly.type
_entity_poly.pdbx_seq_one_letter_code
_entity_poly.pdbx_strand_id
1 'polypeptide(L)'
;MKPVELDGRTGEGGGQVVRVAIAIAALTGQAVTITNVRGNRERGEQRNYPESYEIKSIDVSMVVPGSTLERLQASLTRGLGDLFSGADVHFKHVEDTNLDSRWYILLVAHSTSGVRWGHDWLGSIPKKTKNRDMFADQVSRKLCRGLYDEVAVGGQVDVHLQDQVVVFQALCEGYSSFPRGDAPDKSPPDTLIDAMGNLDIGTGRMRKEKTHEPFGYGSLHTQTARWVASEMLPSVEFYNKGNLVKGAGISMK
;
A
#
# COMPACT_ATOMS: atom_id res chain seq x y z
N MET A 1 -28.06 -2.50 -18.94
CA MET A 1 -27.96 -3.90 -18.45
C MET A 1 -28.10 -3.90 -16.93
N LYS A 2 -28.59 -4.98 -16.32
CA LYS A 2 -28.55 -5.13 -14.86
C LYS A 2 -27.09 -5.29 -14.39
N PRO A 3 -26.70 -4.71 -13.24
CA PRO A 3 -25.37 -4.95 -12.68
C PRO A 3 -25.14 -6.43 -12.39
N VAL A 4 -23.90 -6.89 -12.56
CA VAL A 4 -23.45 -8.18 -12.05
C VAL A 4 -23.25 -8.04 -10.54
N GLU A 5 -23.90 -8.90 -9.76
CA GLU A 5 -23.82 -8.87 -8.30
C GLU A 5 -22.75 -9.87 -7.82
N LEU A 6 -21.78 -9.39 -7.04
CA LEU A 6 -20.72 -10.21 -6.45
C LEU A 6 -20.71 -10.06 -4.93
N ASP A 7 -20.54 -11.18 -4.22
CA ASP A 7 -20.26 -11.18 -2.78
C ASP A 7 -18.75 -11.15 -2.55
N GLY A 8 -18.26 -10.05 -1.98
CA GLY A 8 -16.87 -9.81 -1.64
C GLY A 8 -16.30 -10.74 -0.54
N ARG A 9 -17.11 -11.60 0.08
CA ARG A 9 -16.66 -12.70 0.98
C ARG A 9 -16.28 -13.97 0.22
N THR A 10 -16.60 -14.06 -1.07
CA THR A 10 -16.32 -15.25 -1.89
C THR A 10 -14.82 -15.52 -1.99
N GLY A 11 -14.41 -16.78 -1.82
CA GLY A 11 -13.01 -17.19 -1.84
C GLY A 11 -12.20 -16.61 -0.68
N GLU A 12 -11.09 -15.94 -0.98
CA GLU A 12 -10.25 -15.24 0.00
C GLU A 12 -10.91 -14.01 0.64
N GLY A 13 -12.09 -13.61 0.16
CA GLY A 13 -12.96 -12.65 0.84
C GLY A 13 -12.41 -11.22 0.91
N GLY A 14 -11.61 -10.81 -0.07
CA GLY A 14 -10.80 -9.59 0.01
C GLY A 14 -10.61 -8.82 -1.30
N GLY A 15 -9.38 -8.36 -1.52
CA GLY A 15 -9.04 -7.39 -2.57
C GLY A 15 -9.04 -7.97 -3.99
N GLN A 16 -8.85 -9.28 -4.15
CA GLN A 16 -8.78 -9.88 -5.49
C GLN A 16 -10.11 -9.82 -6.24
N VAL A 17 -11.22 -10.13 -5.55
CA VAL A 17 -12.57 -10.00 -6.13
C VAL A 17 -12.80 -8.56 -6.61
N VAL A 18 -12.46 -7.57 -5.78
CA VAL A 18 -12.60 -6.15 -6.12
C VAL A 18 -11.74 -5.79 -7.34
N ARG A 19 -10.47 -6.18 -7.34
CA ARG A 19 -9.54 -5.81 -8.42
C ARG A 19 -9.98 -6.38 -9.78
N VAL A 20 -10.32 -7.66 -9.81
CA VAL A 20 -10.72 -8.34 -11.06
C VAL A 20 -12.07 -7.82 -11.54
N ALA A 21 -13.06 -7.73 -10.65
CA ALA A 21 -14.39 -7.29 -11.00
C ALA A 21 -14.41 -5.86 -11.54
N ILE A 22 -13.70 -4.93 -10.88
CA ILE A 22 -13.60 -3.54 -11.34
C ILE A 22 -12.84 -3.47 -12.67
N ALA A 23 -11.74 -4.22 -12.83
CA ALA A 23 -11.00 -4.22 -14.10
C ALA A 23 -11.86 -4.71 -15.26
N ILE A 24 -12.61 -5.81 -15.09
CA ILE A 24 -13.50 -6.34 -16.12
C ILE A 24 -14.69 -5.39 -16.35
N ALA A 25 -15.29 -4.83 -15.29
CA ALA A 25 -16.39 -3.88 -15.42
C ALA A 25 -15.96 -2.63 -16.21
N ALA A 26 -14.76 -2.10 -15.92
CA ALA A 26 -14.18 -0.99 -16.67
C ALA A 26 -13.96 -1.36 -18.14
N LEU A 27 -13.42 -2.55 -18.43
CA LEU A 27 -13.19 -2.99 -19.81
C LEU A 27 -14.49 -3.20 -20.59
N THR A 28 -15.49 -3.83 -19.98
CA THR A 28 -16.71 -4.29 -20.67
C THR A 28 -17.87 -3.27 -20.63
N GLY A 29 -17.75 -2.21 -19.82
CA GLY A 29 -18.88 -1.31 -19.52
C GLY A 29 -20.01 -1.99 -18.74
N GLN A 30 -19.86 -3.26 -18.34
CA GLN A 30 -20.86 -3.99 -17.56
C GLN A 30 -20.79 -3.53 -16.09
N ALA A 31 -21.84 -2.85 -15.64
CA ALA A 31 -21.97 -2.44 -14.25
C ALA A 31 -21.82 -3.65 -13.31
N VAL A 32 -21.16 -3.44 -12.17
CA VAL A 32 -20.96 -4.44 -11.12
C VAL A 32 -21.27 -3.84 -9.76
N THR A 33 -21.95 -4.60 -8.92
CA THR A 33 -22.16 -4.30 -7.51
C THR A 33 -21.38 -5.33 -6.70
N ILE A 34 -20.51 -4.88 -5.80
CA ILE A 34 -19.79 -5.79 -4.90
C ILE A 34 -20.24 -5.50 -3.47
N THR A 35 -20.94 -6.45 -2.86
CA THR A 35 -21.39 -6.36 -1.47
C THR A 35 -20.40 -7.05 -0.54
N ASN A 36 -20.42 -6.74 0.76
CA ASN A 36 -19.58 -7.40 1.77
C ASN A 36 -18.07 -7.44 1.42
N VAL A 37 -17.56 -6.40 0.76
CA VAL A 37 -16.12 -6.27 0.49
C VAL A 37 -15.38 -6.31 1.82
N ARG A 38 -14.46 -7.29 1.97
CA ARG A 38 -13.77 -7.57 3.23
C ARG A 38 -14.72 -7.86 4.41
N GLY A 39 -15.94 -8.31 4.16
CA GLY A 39 -16.98 -8.54 5.18
C GLY A 39 -16.65 -9.62 6.21
N ASN A 40 -15.62 -10.44 5.96
CA ASN A 40 -15.07 -11.37 6.95
C ASN A 40 -14.03 -10.74 7.88
N ARG A 41 -13.73 -9.43 7.73
CA ARG A 41 -12.80 -8.70 8.58
C ARG A 41 -13.57 -7.88 9.62
N GLU A 42 -12.98 -7.67 10.78
CA GLU A 42 -13.51 -6.77 11.80
C GLU A 42 -13.74 -5.37 11.22
N ARG A 43 -14.88 -4.78 11.55
CA ARG A 43 -15.37 -3.54 10.95
C ARG A 43 -14.52 -2.37 11.44
N GLY A 44 -13.80 -1.72 10.54
CA GLY A 44 -13.12 -0.46 10.82
C GLY A 44 -14.12 0.70 10.91
N GLU A 45 -13.83 1.68 11.76
CA GLU A 45 -14.59 2.93 11.88
C GLU A 45 -14.58 3.73 10.55
N GLN A 46 -15.66 4.48 10.29
CA GLN A 46 -15.69 5.49 9.22
C GLN A 46 -14.62 6.56 9.51
N ARG A 47 -13.81 6.89 8.51
CA ARG A 47 -12.59 7.71 8.64
C ARG A 47 -12.56 8.81 7.58
N ASN A 48 -12.23 10.03 8.00
CA ASN A 48 -11.85 11.13 7.11
C ASN A 48 -10.33 11.06 6.87
N TYR A 49 -9.89 11.23 5.62
CA TYR A 49 -8.53 10.87 5.18
C TYR A 49 -7.73 12.05 4.60
N PRO A 50 -6.46 12.25 5.02
CA PRO A 50 -5.92 12.05 6.36
C PRO A 50 -5.78 13.39 7.11
N GLU A 51 -6.32 13.44 8.33
CA GLU A 51 -6.11 14.58 9.24
C GLU A 51 -4.76 14.52 9.98
N SER A 52 -4.11 13.34 10.03
CA SER A 52 -2.81 13.13 10.68
C SER A 52 -2.14 11.83 10.24
N TYR A 53 -0.79 11.82 10.18
CA TYR A 53 0.03 10.63 9.97
C TYR A 53 0.56 10.01 11.27
N GLU A 54 0.16 10.56 12.42
CA GLU A 54 0.57 10.07 13.74
C GLU A 54 0.14 8.62 13.96
N ILE A 55 1.10 7.75 14.30
CA ILE A 55 0.87 6.33 14.53
C ILE A 55 0.32 6.12 15.94
N LYS A 56 -0.88 5.55 16.03
CA LYS A 56 -1.54 5.19 17.30
C LYS A 56 -1.16 3.79 17.77
N SER A 57 -1.08 2.84 16.84
CA SER A 57 -0.80 1.45 17.19
C SER A 57 -0.14 0.69 16.05
N ILE A 58 0.54 -0.39 16.39
CA ILE A 58 1.21 -1.29 15.46
C ILE A 58 0.80 -2.72 15.80
N ASP A 59 0.14 -3.37 14.86
CA ASP A 59 -0.23 -4.78 14.97
C ASP A 59 0.90 -5.64 14.38
N VAL A 60 1.30 -6.67 15.11
CA VAL A 60 2.36 -7.62 14.76
C VAL A 60 1.72 -9.00 14.58
N SER A 61 1.96 -9.60 13.42
CA SER A 61 1.64 -11.01 13.13
C SER A 61 2.92 -11.74 12.77
N MET A 62 3.21 -12.86 13.42
CA MET A 62 4.47 -13.57 13.24
C MET A 62 4.31 -15.08 13.31
N VAL A 63 4.99 -15.75 12.40
CA VAL A 63 5.11 -17.20 12.30
C VAL A 63 6.61 -17.47 12.16
N VAL A 64 7.27 -17.77 13.27
CA VAL A 64 8.74 -17.93 13.37
C VAL A 64 9.08 -19.11 14.30
N PRO A 65 10.31 -19.64 14.31
CA PRO A 65 10.70 -20.72 15.23
C PRO A 65 10.57 -20.31 16.69
N GLY A 66 9.97 -21.18 17.51
CA GLY A 66 9.62 -20.91 18.92
C GLY A 66 10.80 -20.45 19.77
N SER A 67 11.97 -21.05 19.52
CA SER A 67 13.26 -20.65 20.13
C SER A 67 13.64 -19.16 19.98
N THR A 68 12.99 -18.41 19.08
CA THR A 68 13.29 -17.00 18.82
C THR A 68 12.15 -16.04 19.17
N LEU A 69 10.98 -16.57 19.56
CA LEU A 69 9.77 -15.78 19.78
C LEU A 69 9.98 -14.71 20.85
N GLU A 70 10.39 -15.10 22.05
CA GLU A 70 10.57 -14.19 23.18
C GLU A 70 11.56 -13.06 22.84
N ARG A 71 12.71 -13.43 22.26
CA ARG A 71 13.73 -12.45 21.87
C ARG A 71 13.21 -11.49 20.81
N LEU A 72 12.58 -12.02 19.76
CA LEU A 72 12.07 -11.21 18.67
C LEU A 72 10.96 -10.27 19.13
N GLN A 73 10.03 -10.74 19.96
CA GLN A 73 8.99 -9.89 20.55
C GLN A 73 9.59 -8.75 21.37
N ALA A 74 10.54 -9.05 22.26
CA ALA A 74 11.21 -8.03 23.07
C ALA A 74 11.97 -7.00 22.20
N SER A 75 12.63 -7.45 21.14
CA SER A 75 13.35 -6.55 20.22
C SER A 75 12.42 -5.73 19.35
N LEU A 76 11.27 -6.27 18.91
CA LEU A 76 10.25 -5.54 18.17
C LEU A 76 9.60 -4.48 19.05
N THR A 77 9.17 -4.83 20.26
CA THR A 77 8.58 -3.87 21.22
C THR A 77 9.51 -2.69 21.46
N ARG A 78 10.80 -2.95 21.70
CA ARG A 78 11.80 -1.90 21.90
C ARG A 78 11.99 -1.05 20.64
N GLY A 79 12.29 -1.70 19.50
CA GLY A 79 12.62 -0.98 18.27
C GLY A 79 11.44 -0.16 17.72
N LEU A 80 10.21 -0.66 17.88
CA LEU A 80 9.01 0.09 17.52
C LEU A 80 8.71 1.22 18.50
N GLY A 81 8.85 0.99 19.81
CA GLY A 81 8.68 2.03 20.82
C GLY A 81 9.68 3.19 20.67
N ASP A 82 10.91 2.88 20.28
CA ASP A 82 11.95 3.89 20.02
C ASP A 82 11.64 4.75 18.78
N LEU A 83 11.03 4.16 17.75
CA LEU A 83 10.75 4.83 16.47
C LEU A 83 9.38 5.52 16.41
N PHE A 84 8.41 4.98 17.16
CA PHE A 84 7.02 5.43 17.17
C PHE A 84 6.59 5.70 18.62
N SER A 85 7.13 6.78 19.20
CA SER A 85 6.88 7.14 20.59
C SER A 85 5.38 7.33 20.84
N GLY A 86 4.81 6.56 21.77
CA GLY A 86 3.39 6.63 22.13
C GLY A 86 2.48 5.67 21.35
N ALA A 87 3.02 4.89 20.40
CA ALA A 87 2.25 3.85 19.71
C ALA A 87 2.15 2.56 20.53
N ASP A 88 0.94 2.02 20.63
CA ASP A 88 0.71 0.71 21.25
C ASP A 88 1.16 -0.43 20.31
N VAL A 89 1.92 -1.40 20.82
CA VAL A 89 2.34 -2.57 20.04
C VAL A 89 1.50 -3.78 20.43
N HIS A 90 0.75 -4.34 19.49
CA HIS A 90 -0.10 -5.50 19.71
C HIS A 90 0.39 -6.73 18.95
N PHE A 91 0.67 -7.83 19.65
CA PHE A 91 0.95 -9.11 19.02
C PHE A 91 -0.37 -9.85 18.76
N LYS A 92 -0.87 -9.79 17.53
CA LYS A 92 -2.19 -10.32 17.13
C LYS A 92 -2.15 -11.80 16.77
N HIS A 93 -1.07 -12.23 16.13
CA HIS A 93 -0.84 -13.64 15.77
C HIS A 93 0.61 -13.99 16.08
N VAL A 94 0.83 -15.01 16.89
CA VAL A 94 2.15 -15.49 17.26
C VAL A 94 2.14 -17.00 17.18
N GLU A 95 2.91 -17.56 16.25
CA GLU A 95 2.92 -18.99 15.97
C GLU A 95 4.34 -19.52 15.86
N ASP A 96 4.57 -20.69 16.45
CA ASP A 96 5.80 -21.45 16.28
C ASP A 96 5.76 -22.25 14.98
N THR A 97 6.63 -21.91 14.03
CA THR A 97 6.73 -22.65 12.77
C THR A 97 7.29 -24.06 12.93
N ASN A 98 8.00 -24.33 14.03
CA ASN A 98 8.86 -25.49 14.25
C ASN A 98 9.94 -25.68 13.16
N LEU A 99 10.18 -24.68 12.31
CA LEU A 99 11.00 -24.78 11.11
C LEU A 99 11.86 -23.53 10.91
N ASP A 100 13.18 -23.70 11.03
CA ASP A 100 14.16 -22.63 10.79
C ASP A 100 14.09 -22.01 9.38
N SER A 101 13.57 -22.77 8.42
CA SER A 101 13.40 -22.33 7.04
C SER A 101 12.19 -21.42 6.83
N ARG A 102 11.32 -21.25 7.84
CA ARG A 102 10.08 -20.50 7.73
C ARG A 102 10.03 -19.40 8.76
N TRP A 103 10.18 -18.18 8.28
CA TRP A 103 9.91 -16.98 9.03
C TRP A 103 9.02 -16.08 8.22
N TYR A 104 7.92 -15.68 8.81
CA TYR A 104 7.04 -14.66 8.27
C TYR A 104 6.65 -13.71 9.39
N ILE A 105 6.90 -12.42 9.20
CA ILE A 105 6.56 -11.38 10.16
C ILE A 105 5.92 -10.24 9.38
N LEU A 106 4.76 -9.78 9.81
CA LEU A 106 4.05 -8.63 9.24
C LEU A 106 3.81 -7.61 10.35
N LEU A 107 4.22 -6.37 10.09
CA LEU A 107 3.85 -5.21 10.88
C LEU A 107 2.80 -4.40 10.13
N VAL A 108 1.77 -3.95 10.84
CA VAL A 108 0.78 -3.02 10.31
C VAL A 108 0.70 -1.82 11.25
N ALA A 109 1.16 -0.67 10.82
CA ALA A 109 1.00 0.59 11.55
C ALA A 109 -0.39 1.19 11.26
N HIS A 110 -1.02 1.76 12.27
CA HIS A 110 -2.33 2.40 12.19
C HIS A 110 -2.21 3.86 12.63
N SER A 111 -2.57 4.81 11.76
CA SER A 111 -2.68 6.20 12.18
C SER A 111 -3.97 6.49 12.95
N THR A 112 -3.98 7.61 13.65
CA THR A 112 -5.17 8.20 14.30
C THR A 112 -6.27 8.54 13.30
N SER A 113 -5.92 9.06 12.12
CA SER A 113 -6.84 9.35 11.01
C SER A 113 -7.25 8.10 10.22
N GLY A 114 -6.55 7.00 10.44
CA GLY A 114 -6.92 5.69 9.97
C GLY A 114 -6.30 5.22 8.65
N VAL A 115 -5.25 5.89 8.20
CA VAL A 115 -4.28 5.34 7.24
C VAL A 115 -3.55 4.15 7.88
N ARG A 116 -3.13 3.20 7.04
CA ARG A 116 -2.39 2.01 7.48
C ARG A 116 -1.20 1.77 6.58
N TRP A 117 -0.09 1.34 7.16
CA TRP A 117 1.12 0.95 6.43
C TRP A 117 1.52 -0.46 6.83
N GLY A 118 1.76 -1.30 5.83
CA GLY A 118 2.27 -2.65 6.02
C GLY A 118 3.77 -2.71 5.74
N HIS A 119 4.51 -3.45 6.56
CA HIS A 119 5.87 -3.85 6.23
C HIS A 119 6.13 -5.26 6.74
N ASP A 120 6.67 -6.14 5.90
CA ASP A 120 6.87 -7.53 6.23
C ASP A 120 8.33 -8.00 6.06
N TRP A 121 8.61 -9.14 6.65
CA TRP A 121 9.84 -9.88 6.45
C TRP A 121 9.52 -11.35 6.25
N LEU A 122 9.98 -11.89 5.12
CA LEU A 122 9.91 -13.30 4.77
C LEU A 122 11.32 -13.84 4.59
N GLY A 123 11.64 -14.96 5.24
CA GLY A 123 12.97 -15.54 5.11
C GLY A 123 13.20 -16.84 5.85
N SER A 124 14.48 -17.17 6.00
CA SER A 124 14.96 -18.35 6.70
C SER A 124 16.19 -18.00 7.55
N ILE A 125 16.41 -18.75 8.62
CA ILE A 125 17.67 -18.67 9.37
C ILE A 125 18.78 -19.31 8.51
N PRO A 126 19.90 -18.60 8.25
CA PRO A 126 21.04 -19.20 7.58
C PRO A 126 21.56 -20.42 8.36
N LYS A 127 21.92 -21.51 7.66
CA LYS A 127 22.41 -22.76 8.28
C LYS A 127 23.61 -22.59 9.22
N LYS A 128 24.41 -21.54 9.04
CA LYS A 128 25.62 -21.25 9.83
C LYS A 128 25.36 -20.27 10.99
N THR A 129 24.10 -19.96 11.28
CA THR A 129 23.74 -19.04 12.38
C THR A 129 24.07 -19.66 13.72
N LYS A 130 25.11 -19.15 14.38
CA LYS A 130 25.54 -19.61 15.71
C LYS A 130 24.72 -19.00 16.84
N ASN A 131 24.18 -17.80 16.64
CA ASN A 131 23.41 -17.06 17.64
C ASN A 131 22.09 -16.61 17.02
N ARG A 132 21.01 -17.29 17.43
CA ARG A 132 19.65 -17.07 16.92
C ARG A 132 19.06 -15.77 17.44
N ASP A 133 19.41 -15.37 18.66
CA ASP A 133 18.96 -14.11 19.26
C ASP A 133 19.54 -12.91 18.52
N MET A 134 20.83 -12.95 18.19
CA MET A 134 21.47 -11.92 17.39
C MET A 134 20.84 -11.83 15.99
N PHE A 135 20.44 -12.96 15.40
CA PHE A 135 19.71 -12.97 14.13
C PHE A 135 18.31 -12.35 14.28
N ALA A 136 17.57 -12.71 15.33
CA ALA A 136 16.26 -12.12 15.64
C ALA A 136 16.37 -10.60 15.82
N ASP A 137 17.39 -10.09 16.51
CA ASP A 137 17.65 -8.65 16.66
C ASP A 137 17.96 -7.96 15.32
N GLN A 138 18.67 -8.63 14.42
CA GLN A 138 18.94 -8.10 13.09
C GLN A 138 17.66 -8.02 12.25
N VAL A 139 16.82 -9.07 12.27
CA VAL A 139 15.52 -9.08 11.60
C VAL A 139 14.63 -7.97 12.17
N SER A 140 14.52 -7.89 13.50
CA SER A 140 13.76 -6.86 14.20
C SER A 140 14.17 -5.45 13.77
N ARG A 141 15.47 -5.14 13.78
CA ARG A 141 15.97 -3.81 13.40
C ARG A 141 15.62 -3.46 11.95
N LYS A 142 15.80 -4.40 11.02
CA LYS A 142 15.44 -4.20 9.61
C LYS A 142 13.95 -3.92 9.46
N LEU A 143 13.12 -4.72 10.12
CA LEU A 143 11.67 -4.63 10.01
C LEU A 143 11.13 -3.34 10.63
N CYS A 144 11.59 -2.97 11.84
CA CYS A 144 11.19 -1.72 12.49
C CYS A 144 11.61 -0.50 11.65
N ARG A 145 12.84 -0.52 11.13
CA ARG A 145 13.35 0.57 10.30
C ARG A 145 12.60 0.68 8.98
N GLY A 146 12.32 -0.44 8.32
CA GLY A 146 11.56 -0.45 7.07
C GLY A 146 10.14 0.07 7.23
N LEU A 147 9.45 -0.28 8.32
CA LEU A 147 8.15 0.30 8.64
C LEU A 147 8.25 1.82 8.89
N TYR A 148 9.25 2.27 9.65
CA TYR A 148 9.48 3.69 9.89
C TYR A 148 9.73 4.45 8.59
N ASP A 149 10.59 3.94 7.72
CA ASP A 149 10.89 4.56 6.44
C ASP A 149 9.63 4.63 5.56
N GLU A 150 8.79 3.59 5.57
CA GLU A 150 7.52 3.57 4.84
C GLU A 150 6.50 4.59 5.39
N VAL A 151 6.39 4.74 6.71
CA VAL A 151 5.53 5.77 7.33
C VAL A 151 6.07 7.17 7.05
N ALA A 152 7.38 7.36 7.15
CA ALA A 152 8.05 8.65 6.97
C ALA A 152 7.93 9.19 5.54
N VAL A 153 7.72 8.32 4.56
CA VAL A 153 7.43 8.70 3.18
C VAL A 153 6.14 9.54 3.07
N GLY A 154 5.13 9.30 3.92
CA GLY A 154 3.97 10.21 4.04
C GLY A 154 2.99 10.16 2.86
N GLY A 155 2.54 8.96 2.50
CA GLY A 155 1.60 8.72 1.40
C GLY A 155 0.21 8.23 1.81
N GLN A 156 -0.75 8.33 0.88
CA GLN A 156 -2.11 7.78 1.05
C GLN A 156 -2.18 6.26 0.89
N VAL A 157 -1.18 5.67 0.23
CA VAL A 157 -1.09 4.24 -0.04
C VAL A 157 0.35 3.76 0.21
N ASP A 158 0.48 2.53 0.68
CA ASP A 158 1.78 1.88 0.82
C ASP A 158 2.39 1.47 -0.54
N VAL A 159 3.66 1.11 -0.53
CA VAL A 159 4.45 0.83 -1.75
C VAL A 159 3.95 -0.38 -2.53
N HIS A 160 3.29 -1.32 -1.85
CA HIS A 160 2.74 -2.55 -2.43
C HIS A 160 1.30 -2.39 -2.89
N LEU A 161 0.57 -1.41 -2.37
CA LEU A 161 -0.74 -1.04 -2.88
C LEU A 161 -0.62 -0.13 -4.10
N GLN A 162 0.41 0.72 -4.16
CA GLN A 162 0.58 1.74 -5.20
C GLN A 162 0.60 1.17 -6.62
N ASP A 163 1.33 0.09 -6.88
CA ASP A 163 1.40 -0.53 -8.20
C ASP A 163 0.06 -1.16 -8.62
N GLN A 164 -0.65 -1.78 -7.67
CA GLN A 164 -1.95 -2.40 -7.90
C GLN A 164 -3.04 -1.39 -8.26
N VAL A 165 -2.94 -0.13 -7.83
CA VAL A 165 -3.95 0.88 -8.11
C VAL A 165 -3.74 1.60 -9.45
N VAL A 166 -2.53 1.55 -10.03
CA VAL A 166 -2.22 2.18 -11.34
C VAL A 166 -3.16 1.70 -12.44
N VAL A 167 -3.50 0.40 -12.46
CA VAL A 167 -4.40 -0.15 -13.48
C VAL A 167 -5.79 0.49 -13.41
N PHE A 168 -6.33 0.74 -12.21
CA PHE A 168 -7.63 1.37 -12.07
C PHE A 168 -7.58 2.84 -12.50
N GLN A 169 -6.53 3.57 -12.14
CA GLN A 169 -6.35 4.94 -12.63
C GLN A 169 -6.30 5.01 -14.15
N ALA A 170 -5.58 4.08 -14.78
CA ALA A 170 -5.42 4.05 -16.21
C ALA A 170 -6.71 3.68 -16.95
N LEU A 171 -7.56 2.83 -16.37
CA LEU A 171 -8.82 2.40 -16.98
C LEU A 171 -9.96 3.42 -16.80
N CYS A 172 -10.00 4.13 -15.67
CA CYS A 172 -11.06 5.10 -15.37
C CYS A 172 -11.08 6.28 -16.35
N GLU A 173 -12.25 6.90 -16.50
CA GLU A 173 -12.35 8.20 -17.18
C GLU A 173 -12.01 9.32 -16.20
N GLY A 174 -11.30 10.34 -16.68
CA GLY A 174 -10.98 11.54 -15.90
C GLY A 174 -9.66 11.45 -15.13
N TYR A 175 -9.51 12.36 -14.16
CA TYR A 175 -8.27 12.53 -13.41
C TYR A 175 -8.32 11.82 -12.05
N SER A 176 -7.19 11.24 -11.64
CA SER A 176 -7.02 10.59 -10.34
C SER A 176 -5.61 10.81 -9.78
N SER A 177 -5.47 10.79 -8.46
CA SER A 177 -4.19 11.04 -7.77
C SER A 177 -4.12 10.31 -6.42
N PHE A 178 -2.95 9.76 -6.10
CA PHE A 178 -2.58 9.29 -4.75
C PHE A 178 -1.12 9.67 -4.46
N PRO A 179 -0.86 10.88 -3.93
CA PRO A 179 0.50 11.31 -3.64
C PRO A 179 1.13 10.40 -2.59
N ARG A 180 2.41 10.07 -2.79
CA ARG A 180 3.19 9.25 -1.86
C ARG A 180 4.26 10.03 -1.10
N GLY A 181 4.30 11.36 -1.15
CA GLY A 181 5.33 12.16 -0.44
C GLY A 181 6.78 11.97 -0.91
N ASP A 182 7.06 10.97 -1.75
CA ASP A 182 8.34 10.72 -2.44
C ASP A 182 8.77 11.85 -3.41
N ALA A 183 7.94 12.89 -3.56
CA ALA A 183 8.26 14.05 -4.38
C ALA A 183 9.25 14.98 -3.64
N PRO A 184 10.35 15.42 -4.29
CA PRO A 184 11.29 16.38 -3.71
C PRO A 184 10.66 17.77 -3.53
N ASP A 185 9.52 18.02 -4.17
CA ASP A 185 8.75 19.25 -4.00
C ASP A 185 7.74 19.05 -2.87
N LYS A 186 7.96 19.73 -1.74
CA LYS A 186 7.12 19.72 -0.53
C LYS A 186 5.78 20.45 -0.74
N SER A 187 5.26 20.44 -1.95
CA SER A 187 3.96 21.00 -2.27
C SER A 187 2.90 20.13 -1.60
N PRO A 188 2.10 20.68 -0.66
CA PRO A 188 1.12 19.91 0.07
C PRO A 188 0.10 19.28 -0.90
N PRO A 189 -0.46 18.10 -0.58
CA PRO A 189 -1.50 17.45 -1.39
C PRO A 189 -2.64 18.39 -1.79
N ASP A 190 -2.92 19.40 -0.95
CA ASP A 190 -3.92 20.44 -1.15
C ASP A 190 -3.73 21.24 -2.44
N THR A 191 -2.49 21.43 -2.92
CA THR A 191 -2.22 22.11 -4.21
C THR A 191 -2.70 21.31 -5.43
N LEU A 192 -2.90 19.99 -5.31
CA LEU A 192 -3.49 19.17 -6.36
C LEU A 192 -5.02 19.10 -6.26
N ILE A 193 -5.59 19.28 -5.06
CA ILE A 193 -7.04 19.18 -4.80
C ILE A 193 -7.76 20.49 -5.21
N ASP A 194 -7.19 21.66 -4.92
CA ASP A 194 -7.75 22.96 -5.35
C ASP A 194 -7.74 23.11 -6.89
N ALA A 195 -6.79 22.43 -7.56
CA ALA A 195 -6.67 22.38 -9.01
C ALA A 195 -7.76 21.56 -9.73
N MET A 196 -8.58 20.80 -8.99
CA MET A 196 -9.68 20.00 -9.55
C MET A 196 -11.02 20.74 -9.63
N GLY A 197 -11.15 21.90 -8.95
CA GLY A 197 -12.38 22.71 -8.91
C GLY A 197 -12.32 23.98 -9.77
N ASN A 198 -11.15 24.60 -9.91
CA ASN A 198 -10.92 25.76 -10.77
C ASN A 198 -9.69 25.52 -11.65
N LEU A 199 -9.84 25.82 -12.95
CA LEU A 199 -8.77 25.85 -13.95
C LEU A 199 -7.79 27.01 -13.66
N ASP A 200 -7.19 27.08 -12.47
CA ASP A 200 -6.19 28.08 -12.15
C ASP A 200 -4.86 27.41 -11.77
N ILE A 201 -3.87 27.63 -12.64
CA ILE A 201 -2.56 26.98 -12.57
C ILE A 201 -1.71 27.79 -11.58
N GLY A 202 -1.89 27.52 -10.29
CA GLY A 202 -1.02 28.03 -9.23
C GLY A 202 0.36 27.38 -9.29
N THR A 203 1.31 28.02 -9.98
CA THR A 203 2.79 27.86 -9.94
C THR A 203 3.46 26.47 -10.10
N GLY A 204 2.74 25.36 -10.02
CA GLY A 204 3.22 24.01 -10.34
C GLY A 204 2.71 23.56 -11.70
N ARG A 205 3.51 23.73 -12.76
CA ARG A 205 3.13 23.26 -14.11
C ARG A 205 2.94 21.75 -14.11
N MET A 206 1.75 21.26 -14.50
CA MET A 206 1.54 19.84 -14.85
C MET A 206 2.52 19.44 -15.94
N ARG A 207 3.50 18.60 -15.58
CA ARG A 207 4.52 18.10 -16.50
C ARG A 207 4.14 16.71 -16.95
N LYS A 208 3.77 16.57 -18.22
CA LYS A 208 3.50 15.27 -18.85
C LYS A 208 4.78 14.42 -18.86
N GLU A 209 4.66 13.16 -18.46
CA GLU A 209 5.78 12.22 -18.42
C GLU A 209 6.11 11.68 -19.82
N LYS A 210 7.39 11.35 -20.02
CA LYS A 210 7.83 10.55 -21.15
C LYS A 210 7.74 9.09 -20.72
N THR A 211 7.06 8.26 -21.50
CA THR A 211 6.63 6.94 -21.05
C THR A 211 7.28 5.81 -21.85
N HIS A 212 8.50 6.00 -22.35
CA HIS A 212 9.20 5.00 -23.18
C HIS A 212 9.92 3.91 -22.38
N GLU A 213 10.03 4.10 -21.06
CA GLU A 213 10.64 3.17 -20.10
C GLU A 213 9.94 3.33 -18.74
N PRO A 214 10.13 2.41 -17.77
CA PRO A 214 9.61 2.57 -16.40
C PRO A 214 9.89 3.96 -15.80
N PHE A 215 8.86 4.62 -15.26
CA PHE A 215 8.97 6.00 -14.80
C PHE A 215 8.11 6.34 -13.56
N GLY A 216 8.46 7.46 -12.92
CA GLY A 216 7.68 8.07 -11.83
C GLY A 216 8.19 7.73 -10.42
N TYR A 217 7.45 8.17 -9.39
CA TYR A 217 7.77 7.88 -7.99
C TYR A 217 7.31 6.48 -7.56
N GLY A 218 7.91 5.97 -6.48
CA GLY A 218 7.62 4.65 -5.94
C GLY A 218 8.55 3.55 -6.46
N SER A 219 8.17 2.30 -6.17
CA SER A 219 8.97 1.12 -6.50
C SER A 219 9.15 0.91 -8.01
N LEU A 220 10.15 0.11 -8.39
CA LEU A 220 10.30 -0.34 -9.78
C LEU A 220 9.03 -1.02 -10.29
N HIS A 221 8.31 -1.77 -9.45
CA HIS A 221 7.02 -2.37 -9.81
C HIS A 221 5.97 -1.32 -10.21
N THR A 222 5.86 -0.23 -9.44
CA THR A 222 4.95 0.87 -9.76
C THR A 222 5.36 1.56 -11.06
N GLN A 223 6.65 1.83 -11.23
CA GLN A 223 7.20 2.46 -12.43
C GLN A 223 6.96 1.60 -13.68
N THR A 224 7.15 0.28 -13.57
CA THR A 224 6.84 -0.70 -14.61
C THR A 224 5.34 -0.74 -14.89
N ALA A 225 4.48 -0.74 -13.87
CA ALA A 225 3.03 -0.75 -14.07
C ALA A 225 2.55 0.49 -14.86
N ARG A 226 3.10 1.68 -14.58
CA ARG A 226 2.78 2.90 -15.33
C ARG A 226 3.25 2.83 -16.77
N TRP A 227 4.48 2.34 -16.99
CA TRP A 227 5.02 2.15 -18.33
C TRP A 227 4.18 1.16 -19.16
N VAL A 228 3.87 -0.01 -18.59
CA VAL A 228 2.99 -0.99 -19.26
C VAL A 228 1.62 -0.38 -19.55
N ALA A 229 1.04 0.36 -18.60
CA ALA A 229 -0.25 1.03 -18.82
C ALA A 229 -0.18 2.03 -20.00
N SER A 230 0.90 2.82 -20.12
CA SER A 230 1.07 3.75 -21.25
C SER A 230 1.31 3.07 -22.60
N GLU A 231 2.01 1.94 -22.63
CA GLU A 231 2.21 1.18 -23.87
C GLU A 231 0.92 0.51 -24.34
N MET A 232 0.11 0.01 -23.38
CA MET A 232 -1.13 -0.70 -23.67
C MET A 232 -2.30 0.24 -23.95
N LEU A 233 -2.31 1.44 -23.36
CA LEU A 233 -3.42 2.41 -23.43
C LEU A 233 -2.93 3.77 -23.92
N PRO A 234 -2.84 4.02 -25.24
CA PRO A 234 -2.25 5.24 -25.80
C PRO A 234 -2.91 6.57 -25.36
N SER A 235 -4.16 6.52 -24.87
CA SER A 235 -4.90 7.68 -24.37
C SER A 235 -4.66 7.99 -22.89
N VAL A 236 -4.01 7.11 -22.13
CA VAL A 236 -3.65 7.40 -20.73
C VAL A 236 -2.55 8.45 -20.69
N GLU A 237 -2.66 9.43 -19.79
CA GLU A 237 -1.65 10.45 -19.61
C GLU A 237 -1.21 10.50 -18.15
N PHE A 238 0.10 10.41 -17.92
CA PHE A 238 0.71 10.57 -16.60
C PHE A 238 1.39 11.92 -16.49
N TYR A 239 1.22 12.58 -15.35
CA TYR A 239 1.83 13.87 -15.04
C TYR A 239 2.56 13.82 -13.70
N ASN A 240 3.55 14.71 -13.54
CA ASN A 240 4.25 14.94 -12.28
C ASN A 240 4.75 13.63 -11.65
N LYS A 241 5.54 12.86 -12.41
CA LYS A 241 6.10 11.56 -11.99
C LYS A 241 5.03 10.52 -11.61
N GLY A 242 3.87 10.61 -12.24
CA GLY A 242 2.77 9.67 -12.07
C GLY A 242 1.95 9.90 -10.80
N ASN A 243 2.08 11.06 -10.16
CA ASN A 243 1.19 11.47 -9.07
C ASN A 243 -0.22 11.75 -9.59
N LEU A 244 -0.33 12.31 -10.80
CA LEU A 244 -1.61 12.58 -11.45
C LEU A 244 -1.73 11.72 -12.70
N VAL A 245 -2.87 11.06 -12.85
CA VAL A 245 -3.18 10.21 -13.99
C VAL A 245 -4.49 10.68 -14.59
N LYS A 246 -4.47 11.02 -15.87
CA LYS A 246 -5.67 11.12 -16.69
C LYS A 246 -5.89 9.75 -17.33
N GLY A 247 -6.89 9.04 -16.84
CA GLY A 247 -7.20 7.71 -17.30
C GLY A 247 -7.72 7.70 -18.75
N ALA A 248 -7.58 6.55 -19.40
CA ALA A 248 -7.94 6.33 -20.79
C ALA A 248 -9.46 6.36 -21.03
N GLY A 249 -10.27 6.18 -19.98
CA GLY A 249 -11.74 6.12 -20.09
C GLY A 249 -12.19 5.00 -21.03
N ILE A 250 -11.73 3.76 -20.79
CA ILE A 250 -12.09 2.65 -21.68
C ILE A 250 -13.56 2.32 -21.50
N SER A 251 -14.31 2.41 -22.58
CA SER A 251 -15.63 1.80 -22.70
C SER A 251 -15.59 0.97 -23.99
N MET A 252 -15.58 -0.36 -23.88
CA MET A 252 -15.91 -1.20 -25.03
C MET A 252 -17.39 -0.96 -25.33
N LYS A 253 -17.67 -0.19 -26.38
CA LYS A 253 -19.03 -0.06 -26.93
C LYS A 253 -19.47 -1.37 -27.56
#